data_AF-A0A2N0QYK3-F1
#
_entry.id   AF-A0A2N0QYK3-F1
#
_cell.length_a   1.000
_cell.length_b   1.000
_cell.length_c   1.000
_cell.angle_alpha   90.00
_cell.angle_beta   90.00
_cell.angle_gamma   90.00
#
_symmetry.space_group_name_H-M   'P 1'
#
loop_
_entity.id
_entity.type
_entity.pdbx_description
1 polymer ?
#
loop_
_entity_poly.entity_id
_entity_poly.type
_entity_poly.pdbx_seq_one_letter_code
_entity_poly.pdbx_strand_id
1 'polypeptide(L)'
;RRRIRIVLEANPEPKRIRILLEANPEPKRIRVVLEANPELMRRLRIIPEANPEPKRIRVVLEANPEPKRIRVVLEANPELGKVGVVLEANPELGKVRVVLEANPELGKVRVILEVNPELGRIRV
;
A
#
# COMPACT_ATOMS: atom_id res chain seq x y z
N ARG A 1 17.36 8.49 -13.28
CA ARG A 1 15.91 8.29 -13.00
C ARG A 1 15.75 8.07 -11.49
N ARG A 2 15.11 8.97 -10.75
CA ARG A 2 14.89 8.79 -9.30
C ARG A 2 13.84 7.70 -9.07
N ARG A 3 14.17 6.72 -8.23
CA ARG A 3 13.29 5.63 -7.79
C ARG A 3 13.39 5.57 -6.27
N ILE A 4 12.23 5.54 -5.62
CA ILE A 4 12.15 5.29 -4.19
C ILE A 4 11.69 3.84 -4.01
N ARG A 5 12.44 3.10 -3.19
CA ARG A 5 12.06 1.77 -2.74
C ARG A 5 12.12 1.77 -1.22
N ILE A 6 10.98 1.52 -0.60
CA ILE A 6 10.89 1.22 0.82
C ILE A 6 10.65 -0.28 0.94
N VAL A 7 11.47 -0.94 1.74
CA VAL A 7 11.24 -2.31 2.19
C VAL A 7 11.22 -2.26 3.71
N LEU A 8 10.13 -2.70 4.29
CA LEU A 8 9.99 -2.85 5.73
C LEU A 8 9.72 -4.32 6.01
N GLU A 9 10.48 -4.86 6.95
CA GLU A 9 10.28 -6.18 7.52
C GLU A 9 10.01 -5.99 9.01
N ALA A 10 8.95 -6.58 9.55
CA ALA A 10 8.59 -6.38 10.94
C ALA A 10 8.28 -7.70 11.65
N ASN A 11 9.17 -8.10 12.57
CA ASN A 11 9.11 -9.33 13.37
C ASN A 11 9.60 -9.10 14.83
N PRO A 12 8.90 -9.59 15.87
CA PRO A 12 7.47 -9.87 15.95
C PRO A 12 6.68 -8.75 16.68
N GLU A 13 5.40 -8.63 16.34
CA GLU A 13 4.32 -7.90 17.05
C GLU A 13 4.10 -6.37 16.92
N PRO A 14 4.36 -5.67 15.80
CA PRO A 14 3.77 -4.34 15.63
C PRO A 14 2.23 -4.41 15.56
N LYS A 15 1.54 -3.98 16.62
CA LYS A 15 0.07 -3.83 16.63
C LYS A 15 -0.44 -2.88 15.54
N ARG A 16 0.40 -1.95 15.10
CA ARG A 16 0.12 -0.96 14.05
C ARG A 16 1.38 -0.66 13.25
N ILE A 17 1.24 -0.60 11.93
CA ILE A 17 2.27 -0.09 11.04
C ILE A 17 1.70 1.10 10.27
N ARG A 18 2.46 2.20 10.26
CA ARG A 18 2.16 3.38 9.44
C ARG A 18 3.38 3.71 8.60
N ILE A 19 3.20 3.69 7.29
CA ILE A 19 4.21 4.09 6.33
C ILE A 19 3.73 5.41 5.72
N LEU A 20 4.46 6.49 5.98
CA LEU A 20 4.31 7.78 5.32
C LEU A 20 5.55 7.99 4.46
N LEU A 21 5.35 8.23 3.19
CA LEU A 21 6.43 8.59 2.28
C LEU A 21 6.03 9.88 1.59
N GLU A 22 6.84 10.92 1.79
CA GLU A 22 6.75 12.17 1.04
C GLU A 22 8.00 12.26 0.16
N ALA A 23 7.80 12.51 -1.13
CA ALA A 23 8.89 12.55 -2.08
C ALA A 23 8.85 13.84 -2.91
N ASN A 24 9.89 14.67 -2.74
CA ASN A 24 10.07 15.93 -3.45
C ASN A 24 11.57 16.17 -3.78
N PRO A 25 11.98 16.50 -5.02
CA PRO A 25 11.21 16.46 -6.27
C PRO A 25 11.40 15.15 -7.09
N GLU A 26 10.30 14.75 -7.75
CA GLU A 26 10.19 13.87 -8.93
C GLU A 26 10.68 12.41 -8.85
N PRO A 27 10.15 11.56 -7.95
CA PRO A 27 10.33 10.11 -8.12
C PRO A 27 9.52 9.62 -9.34
N LYS A 28 10.19 9.16 -10.41
CA LYS A 28 9.48 8.51 -11.54
C LYS A 28 8.79 7.21 -11.13
N ARG A 29 9.27 6.57 -10.05
CA ARG A 29 8.73 5.31 -9.53
C ARG A 29 8.83 5.26 -8.02
N ILE A 30 7.72 4.90 -7.38
CA ILE A 30 7.65 4.56 -5.96
C ILE A 30 7.29 3.09 -5.84
N ARG A 31 8.06 2.35 -5.04
CA ARG A 31 7.72 0.99 -4.64
C ARG A 31 7.78 0.90 -3.12
N VAL A 32 6.66 0.56 -2.51
CA VAL A 32 6.59 0.21 -1.08
C VAL A 32 6.36 -1.29 -1.01
N VAL A 33 7.23 -1.99 -0.29
CA VAL A 33 7.07 -3.40 0.07
C VAL A 33 7.06 -3.46 1.58
N LEU A 34 6.04 -4.06 2.15
CA LEU A 34 6.02 -4.41 3.56
C LEU A 34 5.75 -5.90 3.66
N GLU A 35 6.66 -6.57 4.34
CA GLU A 35 6.55 -7.95 4.77
C GLU A 35 6.43 -7.94 6.28
N ALA A 36 5.36 -8.52 6.80
CA ALA A 36 5.10 -8.52 8.22
C ALA A 36 4.68 -9.92 8.64
N ASN A 37 5.37 -10.49 9.63
CA ASN A 37 4.92 -11.72 10.30
C ASN A 37 4.31 -11.52 11.73
N PRO A 38 3.42 -10.54 12.00
CA PRO A 38 2.86 -10.33 13.33
C PRO A 38 1.57 -11.13 13.56
N GLU A 39 1.51 -11.90 14.64
CA GLU A 39 0.29 -12.60 15.08
C GLU A 39 -0.93 -11.68 15.33
N LEU A 40 -0.73 -10.35 15.48
CA LEU A 40 -1.77 -9.42 15.95
C LEU A 40 -1.76 -8.04 15.26
N MET A 41 -1.50 -7.95 13.95
CA MET A 41 -1.58 -6.66 13.26
C MET A 41 -3.04 -6.17 13.19
N ARG A 42 -3.39 -5.16 13.99
CA ARG A 42 -4.76 -4.60 13.98
C ARG A 42 -5.00 -3.59 12.88
N ARG A 43 -3.95 -2.86 12.49
CA ARG A 43 -4.08 -1.77 11.51
C ARG A 43 -2.80 -1.52 10.73
N LEU A 44 -2.92 -1.54 9.41
CA LEU A 44 -1.91 -1.06 8.48
C LEU A 44 -2.40 0.20 7.78
N ARG A 45 -1.58 1.25 7.75
CA ARG A 45 -1.83 2.45 6.95
C ARG A 45 -0.62 2.81 6.10
N ILE A 46 -0.83 2.94 4.79
CA ILE A 46 0.23 3.33 3.85
C ILE A 46 -0.24 4.57 3.10
N ILE A 47 0.59 5.60 3.11
CA ILE A 47 0.35 6.90 2.48
C ILE A 47 1.62 7.32 1.74
N PRO A 48 1.79 6.94 0.47
CA PRO A 48 2.78 7.52 -0.40
C PRO A 48 2.19 8.79 -1.02
N GLU A 49 2.87 9.90 -0.78
CA GLU A 49 2.62 11.20 -1.36
C GLU A 49 3.82 11.59 -2.25
N ALA A 50 3.52 12.04 -3.46
CA ALA A 50 4.54 12.44 -4.40
C ALA A 50 4.12 13.69 -5.16
N ASN A 51 5.07 14.62 -5.28
CA ASN A 51 4.95 15.83 -6.08
C ASN A 51 6.22 15.99 -6.94
N PRO A 52 6.13 16.25 -8.25
CA PRO A 52 4.92 16.37 -9.07
C PRO A 52 4.37 15.04 -9.61
N GLU A 53 5.16 14.18 -10.25
CA GLU A 53 4.55 13.15 -11.14
C GLU A 53 5.16 11.76 -11.00
N PRO A 54 4.67 10.93 -10.08
CA PRO A 54 5.01 9.52 -10.10
C PRO A 54 4.35 8.82 -11.29
N LYS A 55 5.15 8.50 -12.32
CA LYS A 55 4.67 7.66 -13.44
C LYS A 55 4.17 6.29 -12.98
N ARG A 56 4.71 5.76 -11.87
CA ARG A 56 4.29 4.48 -11.28
C ARG A 56 4.38 4.48 -9.77
N ILE A 57 3.30 4.08 -9.10
CA ILE A 57 3.31 3.67 -7.69
C ILE A 57 2.95 2.18 -7.62
N ARG A 58 3.76 1.42 -6.87
CA ARG A 58 3.44 0.04 -6.53
C ARG A 58 3.53 -0.16 -5.01
N VAL A 59 2.44 -0.65 -4.44
CA VAL A 59 2.39 -1.11 -3.04
C VAL A 59 2.21 -2.62 -3.07
N VAL A 60 3.10 -3.34 -2.38
CA VAL A 60 3.02 -4.78 -2.18
C VAL A 60 3.05 -5.03 -0.69
N LEU A 61 2.03 -5.74 -0.19
CA LEU A 61 1.90 -6.09 1.21
C LEU A 61 1.74 -7.58 1.32
N GLU A 62 2.60 -8.18 2.14
CA GLU A 62 2.56 -9.58 2.51
C GLU A 62 2.48 -9.64 4.03
N ALA A 63 1.37 -10.20 4.53
CA ALA A 63 1.09 -10.24 5.96
C ALA A 63 0.70 -11.66 6.40
N ASN A 64 1.37 -12.16 7.44
CA ASN A 64 1.14 -13.46 8.05
C ASN A 64 1.17 -13.25 9.60
N PRO A 65 0.19 -13.64 10.43
CA PRO A 65 -1.24 -13.75 10.20
C PRO A 65 -2.11 -12.54 10.63
N GLU A 66 -3.29 -12.44 9.99
CA GLU A 66 -4.49 -11.68 10.42
C GLU A 66 -4.46 -10.13 10.52
N PRO A 67 -4.19 -9.38 9.45
CA PRO A 67 -4.49 -7.96 9.44
C PRO A 67 -6.01 -7.69 9.51
N LYS A 68 -6.52 -7.26 10.68
CA LYS A 68 -7.95 -6.92 10.85
C LYS A 68 -8.39 -5.74 9.99
N ARG A 69 -7.49 -4.79 9.72
CA ARG A 69 -7.78 -3.59 8.91
C ARG A 69 -6.55 -3.15 8.11
N ILE A 70 -6.68 -3.11 6.80
CA ILE A 70 -5.69 -2.52 5.90
C ILE A 70 -6.30 -1.26 5.28
N ARG A 71 -5.55 -0.14 5.36
CA ARG A 71 -5.88 1.09 4.65
C ARG A 71 -4.69 1.52 3.79
N VAL A 72 -4.86 1.48 2.48
CA VAL A 72 -3.89 2.06 1.53
C VAL A 72 -4.50 3.35 1.00
N VAL A 73 -3.78 4.46 1.14
CA VAL A 73 -4.15 5.76 0.57
C VAL A 73 -3.00 6.16 -0.33
N LEU A 74 -3.25 6.40 -1.61
CA LEU A 74 -2.25 6.90 -2.54
C LEU A 74 -2.69 8.28 -3.00
N GLU A 75 -1.83 9.28 -2.78
CA GLU A 75 -2.08 10.67 -3.13
C GLU A 75 -0.94 11.15 -4.05
N ALA A 76 -1.27 11.80 -5.16
CA ALA A 76 -0.28 12.50 -5.96
C ALA A 76 -0.86 13.74 -6.63
N ASN A 77 0.02 14.71 -6.88
CA ASN A 77 -0.29 15.95 -7.58
C ASN A 77 0.94 16.37 -8.42
N PRO A 78 0.83 16.53 -9.76
CA PRO A 78 -0.41 16.49 -10.52
C PRO A 78 -0.92 15.07 -10.87
N GLU A 79 -0.09 14.16 -11.40
CA GLU A 79 -0.62 12.94 -12.03
C GLU A 79 -0.17 11.62 -11.39
N LEU A 80 -1.07 10.62 -11.41
CA LEU A 80 -0.78 9.22 -11.10
C LEU A 80 -0.88 8.34 -12.34
N GLY A 81 0.23 8.13 -13.04
CA GLY A 81 0.20 7.41 -14.32
C GLY A 81 -0.21 5.92 -14.23
N LYS A 82 0.43 5.15 -13.34
CA LYS A 82 0.05 3.75 -13.07
C LYS A 82 0.14 3.41 -11.59
N VAL A 83 -0.93 2.82 -11.07
CA VAL A 83 -1.04 2.35 -9.69
C VAL A 83 -1.20 0.84 -9.68
N GLY A 84 -0.38 0.16 -8.88
CA GLY A 84 -0.54 -1.25 -8.57
C GLY A 84 -0.56 -1.45 -7.05
N VAL A 85 -1.66 -1.98 -6.52
CA VAL A 85 -1.76 -2.43 -5.13
C VAL A 85 -1.91 -3.94 -5.14
N VAL A 86 -1.02 -4.64 -4.44
CA VAL A 86 -1.08 -6.09 -4.24
C VAL A 86 -1.09 -6.32 -2.74
N LEU A 87 -2.15 -6.96 -2.23
CA LEU A 87 -2.27 -7.36 -0.84
C LEU A 87 -2.38 -8.88 -0.78
N GLU A 88 -1.46 -9.50 -0.07
CA GLU A 88 -1.39 -10.94 0.18
C GLU A 88 -1.48 -11.15 1.70
N ALA A 89 -2.45 -11.96 2.13
CA ALA A 89 -2.59 -12.30 3.54
C ALA A 89 -3.02 -13.76 3.76
N ASN A 90 -2.49 -14.37 4.81
CA ASN A 90 -2.82 -15.71 5.28
C ASN A 90 -2.87 -15.68 6.82
N PRO A 91 -3.90 -16.21 7.53
CA PRO A 91 -5.11 -16.81 6.99
C PRO A 91 -6.18 -15.77 6.59
N GLU A 92 -6.38 -14.74 7.40
CA GLU A 92 -7.53 -13.83 7.22
C GLU A 92 -7.10 -12.42 6.81
N LEU A 93 -7.89 -11.79 5.95
CA LEU A 93 -7.81 -10.37 5.69
C LEU A 93 -9.17 -9.72 6.00
N GLY A 94 -9.21 -8.93 7.08
CA GLY A 94 -10.45 -8.35 7.58
C GLY A 94 -11.03 -7.24 6.68
N LYS A 95 -10.87 -5.97 7.09
CA LYS A 95 -11.37 -4.81 6.30
C LYS A 95 -10.26 -4.21 5.45
N VAL A 96 -10.45 -4.20 4.13
CA VAL A 96 -9.59 -3.47 3.18
C VAL A 96 -10.25 -2.17 2.76
N ARG A 97 -9.50 -1.07 2.85
CA ARG A 97 -9.83 0.17 2.18
C ARG A 97 -8.65 0.65 1.34
N VAL A 98 -8.84 0.68 0.03
CA VAL A 98 -7.95 1.39 -0.88
C VAL A 98 -8.59 2.75 -1.18
N VAL A 99 -7.80 3.80 -1.25
CA VAL A 99 -8.22 5.16 -1.66
C VAL A 99 -7.13 5.68 -2.59
N LEU A 100 -7.53 6.14 -3.77
CA LEU A 100 -6.62 6.69 -4.78
C LEU A 100 -7.10 8.10 -5.11
N GLU A 101 -6.24 9.08 -4.84
CA GLU A 101 -6.51 10.49 -5.07
C GLU A 101 -5.40 11.06 -5.98
N ALA A 102 -5.80 11.58 -7.13
CA ALA A 102 -4.91 12.21 -8.10
C ALA A 102 -5.59 13.49 -8.61
N ASN A 103 -4.81 14.55 -8.84
CA ASN A 103 -5.34 15.80 -9.38
C ASN A 103 -4.30 16.43 -10.32
N PRO A 104 -4.48 16.38 -11.66
CA PRO A 104 -5.78 16.26 -12.31
C PRO A 104 -6.20 14.83 -12.66
N GLU A 105 -5.28 13.92 -12.91
CA GLU A 105 -5.61 12.63 -13.54
C GLU A 105 -5.04 11.40 -12.82
N LEU A 106 -5.91 10.37 -12.74
CA LEU A 106 -5.57 9.02 -12.36
C LEU A 106 -5.56 8.12 -13.61
N GLY A 107 -4.39 7.59 -13.94
CA GLY A 107 -4.21 6.68 -15.05
C GLY A 107 -4.61 5.24 -14.71
N LYS A 108 -3.79 4.26 -15.09
CA LYS A 108 -4.15 2.84 -14.94
C LYS A 108 -4.07 2.38 -13.49
N VAL A 109 -5.16 1.88 -12.94
CA VAL A 109 -5.23 1.28 -11.60
C VAL A 109 -5.36 -0.24 -11.69
N ARG A 110 -4.57 -0.95 -10.90
CA ARG A 110 -4.76 -2.39 -10.64
C ARG A 110 -4.69 -2.64 -9.14
N VAL A 111 -5.72 -3.29 -8.61
CA VAL A 111 -5.76 -3.80 -7.24
C VAL A 111 -5.89 -5.31 -7.31
N ILE A 112 -5.00 -6.03 -6.64
CA ILE A 112 -5.01 -7.48 -6.50
C ILE A 112 -5.05 -7.79 -5.01
N LEU A 113 -5.97 -8.67 -4.62
CA LEU A 113 -6.14 -9.16 -3.27
C LEU A 113 -6.06 -10.68 -3.33
N GLU A 114 -5.06 -11.27 -2.70
CA GLU A 114 -4.90 -12.72 -2.60
C GLU A 114 -4.96 -13.10 -1.13
N VAL A 115 -6.01 -13.83 -0.76
CA VAL A 115 -6.30 -14.16 0.63
C VAL A 115 -6.70 -15.62 0.72
N ASN A 116 -6.15 -16.33 1.70
CA ASN A 116 -6.47 -17.72 1.96
C ASN A 116 -6.49 -17.97 3.46
N PRO A 117 -7.61 -18.39 4.10
CA PRO A 117 -8.87 -18.81 3.48
C PRO A 117 -9.97 -17.72 3.40
N GLU A 118 -9.93 -16.67 4.21
CA GLU A 118 -11.09 -15.79 4.43
C GLU A 118 -10.84 -14.32 4.11
N LEU A 119 -11.72 -13.77 3.28
CA LEU A 119 -11.72 -12.38 2.85
C LEU A 119 -12.94 -11.65 3.42
N GLY A 120 -12.68 -10.64 4.24
CA GLY A 120 -13.72 -9.78 4.81
C GLY A 120 -14.21 -8.70 3.85
N ARG A 121 -14.50 -7.50 4.38
CA ARG A 121 -15.07 -6.41 3.58
C ARG A 121 -14.00 -5.65 2.79
N ILE A 122 -14.23 -5.49 1.49
CA ILE A 122 -13.37 -4.71 0.60
C ILE A 122 -14.07 -3.42 0.15
N ARG A 123 -13.33 -2.32 0.18
CA ARG A 123 -13.70 -1.05 -0.46
C ARG A 123 -12.49 -0.52 -1.21
N VAL A 124 -12.66 -0.18 -2.48
CA VAL A 124 -11.65 0.44 -3.35
C VAL A 124 -12.14 1.80 -3.77
#